data_AF-A0A916MK31-F1
#
_entry.id   AF-A0A916MK31-F1
#
_cell.length_a   1.000
_cell.length_b   1.000
_cell.length_c   1.000
_cell.angle_alpha   90.00
_cell.angle_beta   90.00
_cell.angle_gamma   90.00
#
_symmetry.space_group_name_H-M   'P 1'
#
loop_
_entity.id
_entity.type
_entity.pdbx_description
1 polymer ?
#
loop_
_entity_poly.entity_id
_entity_poly.type
_entity_poly.pdbx_seq_one_letter_code
_entity_poly.pdbx_strand_id
1 'polypeptide(L)'
;MNRKTLAGIVAAALIVVLSLASLWDVQLLSPGRMVFAHLSRGALTVRVFQPGHFTISSPGVYFGGFSGGSLIWRPRAALHDRLWISPTPPAGSGPTSVNSKQIRCSVLVVPAYLPLLIVVCGGGAWWWLRRRSRRPGHCRSCGYDRRGLPGRCPECGGEGAWRAILAAVAHCGCA
;
A
#
# COMPACT_ATOMS: atom_id res chain seq x y z
N MET A 1 -13.64 -5.77 23.80
CA MET A 1 -12.53 -6.21 22.91
C MET A 1 -11.46 -5.12 22.86
N ASN A 2 -10.19 -5.46 23.11
CA ASN A 2 -9.11 -4.45 23.24
C ASN A 2 -8.72 -3.89 21.85
N ARG A 3 -8.34 -2.61 21.76
CA ARG A 3 -7.95 -2.01 20.46
C ARG A 3 -6.78 -2.75 19.79
N LYS A 4 -5.88 -3.32 20.60
CA LYS A 4 -4.75 -4.13 20.13
C LYS A 4 -5.22 -5.44 19.47
N THR A 5 -6.19 -6.14 20.07
CA THR A 5 -6.77 -7.37 19.51
C THR A 5 -7.50 -7.11 18.20
N LEU A 6 -8.26 -6.01 18.10
CA LEU A 6 -8.92 -5.64 16.85
C LEU A 6 -7.90 -5.37 15.72
N ALA A 7 -6.81 -4.66 16.01
CA ALA A 7 -5.77 -4.39 15.02
C ALA A 7 -5.06 -5.66 14.53
N GLY A 8 -4.80 -6.62 15.44
CA GLY A 8 -4.23 -7.92 15.07
C GLY A 8 -5.14 -8.74 14.17
N ILE A 9 -6.45 -8.77 14.47
CA ILE A 9 -7.45 -9.47 13.65
C ILE A 9 -7.55 -8.84 12.26
N VAL A 10 -7.60 -7.50 12.17
CA VAL A 10 -7.64 -6.80 10.89
C VAL A 10 -6.38 -7.09 10.06
N ALA A 11 -5.20 -7.08 10.66
CA ALA A 11 -3.96 -7.40 9.96
C ALA A 11 -3.93 -8.85 9.44
N ALA A 12 -4.34 -9.81 10.27
CA ALA A 12 -4.43 -11.21 9.87
C ALA A 12 -5.44 -11.42 8.72
N ALA A 13 -6.62 -10.82 8.82
CA ALA A 13 -7.63 -10.85 7.75
C ALA A 13 -7.08 -10.25 6.45
N LEU A 14 -6.36 -9.12 6.52
CA LEU A 14 -5.77 -8.48 5.36
C LEU A 14 -4.69 -9.34 4.70
N ILE A 15 -3.87 -10.05 5.49
CA ILE A 15 -2.89 -11.01 4.98
C ILE A 15 -3.58 -12.18 4.26
N VAL A 16 -4.66 -12.73 4.83
CA VAL A 16 -5.42 -13.81 4.21
C VAL A 16 -6.07 -13.34 2.90
N VAL A 17 -6.70 -12.16 2.89
CA VAL A 17 -7.29 -11.58 1.69
C VAL A 17 -6.25 -11.34 0.60
N LEU A 18 -5.08 -10.79 0.94
CA LEU A 18 -3.98 -10.60 -0.02
C LEU A 18 -3.43 -11.93 -0.54
N SER A 19 -3.37 -12.95 0.31
CA SER A 19 -2.94 -14.30 -0.08
C SER A 19 -3.93 -14.93 -1.05
N LEU A 20 -5.23 -14.85 -0.76
CA LEU A 20 -6.29 -15.32 -1.64
C LEU A 20 -6.36 -14.52 -2.95
N ALA A 21 -6.19 -13.20 -2.89
CA ALA A 21 -6.09 -12.35 -4.07
C ALA A 21 -4.88 -12.72 -4.93
N SER A 22 -3.78 -13.18 -4.32
CA SER A 22 -2.60 -13.67 -5.05
C SER A 22 -2.79 -15.01 -5.76
N LEU A 23 -3.97 -15.60 -5.67
CA LEU A 23 -4.38 -16.76 -6.46
C LEU A 23 -4.99 -16.36 -7.81
N TRP A 24 -5.28 -15.07 -8.02
CA TRP A 24 -5.94 -14.55 -9.20
C TRP A 24 -4.96 -13.92 -10.17
N ASP A 25 -5.03 -14.33 -11.44
CA ASP A 25 -4.28 -13.68 -12.51
C ASP A 25 -5.13 -12.57 -13.15
N VAL A 26 -4.66 -11.31 -13.06
CA VAL A 26 -5.35 -10.13 -13.59
C VAL A 26 -4.47 -9.47 -14.62
N GLN A 27 -4.81 -9.60 -15.90
CA GLN A 27 -4.04 -9.06 -17.01
C GLN A 27 -4.71 -7.79 -17.56
N LEU A 28 -3.94 -6.71 -17.69
CA LEU A 28 -4.40 -5.38 -18.10
C LEU A 28 -3.74 -4.96 -19.42
N LEU A 29 -4.43 -5.14 -20.55
CA LEU A 29 -3.89 -4.77 -21.85
C LEU A 29 -4.26 -3.33 -22.25
N SER A 30 -3.26 -2.47 -22.44
CA SER A 30 -3.43 -1.11 -22.96
C SER A 30 -2.99 -0.98 -24.42
N PRO A 31 -3.56 -0.01 -25.19
CA PRO A 31 -3.17 0.23 -26.58
C PRO A 31 -1.72 0.73 -26.70
N GLY A 32 -0.95 0.17 -27.63
CA GLY A 32 0.39 0.65 -28.00
C GLY A 32 1.55 0.20 -27.09
N ARG A 33 1.29 -0.17 -25.83
CA ARG A 33 2.26 -0.83 -24.94
C ARG A 33 1.56 -1.93 -24.17
N MET A 34 1.95 -3.18 -24.41
CA MET A 34 1.37 -4.29 -23.68
C MET A 34 2.00 -4.33 -22.28
N VAL A 35 1.20 -4.10 -21.25
CA VAL A 35 1.58 -4.29 -19.85
C VAL A 35 0.90 -5.55 -19.37
N PHE A 36 1.64 -6.44 -18.72
CA PHE A 36 1.05 -7.56 -18.00
C PHE A 36 1.38 -7.40 -16.53
N ALA A 37 0.40 -6.96 -15.76
CA ALA A 37 0.42 -7.23 -14.34
C ALA A 37 -0.04 -8.69 -14.14
N HIS A 38 0.57 -9.41 -13.22
CA HIS A 38 0.01 -10.64 -12.68
C HIS A 38 0.37 -10.71 -11.20
N LEU A 39 -0.62 -11.04 -10.37
CA LEU A 39 -0.40 -11.28 -8.95
C LEU A 39 -0.40 -12.79 -8.76
N SER A 40 0.77 -13.37 -8.53
CA SER A 40 0.86 -14.81 -8.29
C SER A 40 1.86 -15.09 -7.18
N ARG A 41 1.55 -16.09 -6.34
CA ARG A 41 2.49 -16.63 -5.34
C ARG A 41 3.02 -15.55 -4.38
N GLY A 42 2.17 -14.62 -3.97
CA GLY A 42 2.55 -13.52 -3.09
C GLY A 42 3.54 -12.51 -3.71
N ALA A 43 3.64 -12.42 -5.03
CA ALA A 43 4.39 -11.38 -5.72
C ALA A 43 3.54 -10.73 -6.82
N LEU A 44 3.57 -9.39 -6.86
CA LEU A 44 3.06 -8.63 -7.99
C LEU A 44 4.17 -8.54 -9.03
N THR A 45 3.96 -9.17 -10.18
CA THR A 45 4.89 -9.08 -11.29
C THR A 45 4.28 -8.21 -12.38
N VAL A 46 5.00 -7.16 -12.75
CA VAL A 46 4.61 -6.28 -13.86
C VAL A 46 5.62 -6.45 -14.97
N ARG A 47 5.15 -6.84 -16.15
CA ARG A 47 5.94 -6.98 -17.37
C ARG A 47 5.53 -5.91 -18.36
N VAL A 48 6.50 -5.17 -18.88
CA VAL A 48 6.26 -4.13 -19.88
C VAL A 48 6.94 -4.55 -21.18
N PHE A 49 6.16 -4.61 -22.25
CA PHE A 49 6.62 -5.01 -23.57
C PHE A 49 6.78 -3.79 -24.48
N GLN A 50 7.75 -3.84 -25.40
CA GLN A 50 7.95 -2.80 -26.39
C GLN A 50 6.84 -2.81 -27.46
N PRO A 51 6.52 -1.65 -28.06
CA PRO A 51 5.59 -1.57 -29.20
C PRO A 51 6.03 -2.50 -30.35
N GLY A 52 5.08 -3.14 -31.03
CA GLY A 52 5.35 -4.02 -32.17
C GLY A 52 5.77 -5.45 -31.82
N HIS A 53 5.88 -5.80 -30.54
CA HIS A 53 6.10 -7.18 -30.12
C HIS A 53 4.86 -8.08 -30.30
N PHE A 54 3.67 -7.49 -30.38
CA PHE A 54 2.41 -8.21 -30.61
C PHE A 54 1.55 -7.43 -31.61
N THR A 55 1.01 -8.13 -32.59
CA THR A 55 -0.07 -7.64 -33.45
C THR A 55 -1.40 -7.88 -32.75
N ILE A 56 -1.74 -6.96 -31.85
CA ILE A 56 -3.04 -6.68 -31.24
C ILE A 56 -3.93 -7.90 -30.97
N SER A 57 -3.88 -8.41 -29.74
CA SER A 57 -5.09 -8.88 -29.06
C SER A 57 -5.91 -7.64 -28.65
N SER A 58 -7.24 -7.72 -28.73
CA SER A 58 -8.15 -6.65 -28.33
C SER A 58 -7.75 -6.06 -26.96
N PRO A 59 -7.70 -4.72 -26.79
CA PRO A 59 -7.47 -4.13 -25.47
C PRO A 59 -8.57 -4.61 -24.52
N GLY A 60 -8.20 -4.98 -23.29
CA GLY A 60 -9.13 -5.61 -22.37
C GLY A 60 -8.49 -5.98 -21.04
N VAL A 61 -9.37 -6.27 -20.07
CA VAL A 61 -9.00 -6.88 -18.80
C VAL A 61 -9.35 -8.35 -18.88
N TYR A 62 -8.36 -9.21 -18.71
CA TYR A 62 -8.55 -10.65 -18.75
C TYR A 62 -8.31 -11.21 -17.35
N PHE A 63 -9.27 -11.99 -16.86
CA PHE A 63 -9.16 -12.72 -15.62
C PHE A 63 -8.82 -14.17 -15.95
N GLY A 64 -7.60 -14.60 -15.61
CA GLY A 64 -7.11 -15.95 -15.83
C GLY A 64 -7.37 -16.86 -14.62
N GLY A 65 -7.70 -18.12 -14.89
CA GLY A 65 -7.94 -19.14 -13.87
C GLY A 65 -6.66 -19.55 -13.09
N PHE A 66 -6.88 -20.33 -12.03
CA PHE A 66 -5.85 -20.80 -11.09
C PHE A 66 -4.72 -21.55 -11.81
N SER A 67 -3.54 -20.93 -11.97
CA SER A 67 -2.38 -21.63 -12.51
C SER A 67 -1.78 -22.51 -11.40
N GLY A 68 -2.18 -23.79 -11.35
CA GLY A 68 -1.61 -24.82 -10.48
C GLY A 68 -0.13 -25.16 -10.75
N GLY A 69 0.64 -24.22 -11.31
CA GLY A 69 2.06 -24.38 -11.61
C GLY A 69 2.90 -24.40 -10.33
N SER A 70 3.84 -25.34 -10.28
CA SER A 70 4.75 -25.65 -9.16
C SER A 70 5.38 -24.44 -8.48
N LEU A 71 5.45 -24.54 -7.15
CA LEU A 71 5.92 -23.56 -6.17
C LEU A 71 7.46 -23.40 -6.22
N ILE A 72 8.02 -23.06 -7.39
CA ILE A 72 9.45 -22.73 -7.52
C ILE A 72 9.56 -21.21 -7.53
N TRP A 73 9.60 -20.62 -6.32
CA TRP A 73 9.99 -19.22 -6.17
C TRP A 73 11.50 -19.12 -6.41
N ARG A 74 11.91 -18.60 -7.57
CA ARG A 74 13.29 -18.17 -7.80
C ARG A 74 13.30 -16.64 -7.80
N PRO A 75 13.82 -15.98 -6.76
CA PRO A 75 13.98 -14.54 -6.80
C PRO A 75 14.99 -14.20 -7.89
N ARG A 76 14.49 -13.78 -9.06
CA ARG A 76 15.32 -13.21 -10.12
C ARG A 76 15.17 -11.70 -10.05
N ALA A 77 16.20 -11.03 -9.53
CA ALA A 77 16.34 -9.59 -9.65
C ALA A 77 16.89 -9.22 -11.04
N ALA A 78 16.18 -9.64 -12.10
CA ALA A 78 16.54 -9.30 -13.48
C ALA A 78 15.61 -8.18 -13.96
N LEU A 79 16.17 -6.99 -14.19
CA LEU A 79 15.46 -5.83 -14.76
C LEU A 79 14.94 -6.11 -16.19
N HIS A 80 15.58 -7.05 -16.89
CA HIS A 80 15.22 -7.47 -18.24
C HIS A 80 15.10 -8.98 -18.30
N ASP A 81 13.99 -9.47 -18.86
CA ASP A 81 13.79 -10.89 -19.13
C ASP A 81 13.65 -11.10 -20.65
N ARG A 82 14.07 -12.28 -21.10
CA ARG A 82 13.97 -12.70 -22.51
C ARG A 82 12.93 -13.80 -22.58
N LEU A 83 11.72 -13.43 -23.01
CA LEU A 83 10.64 -14.38 -23.17
C LEU A 83 10.68 -14.97 -24.57
N TRP A 84 10.65 -16.30 -24.66
CA TRP A 84 10.39 -16.99 -25.92
C TRP A 84 8.89 -17.16 -26.06
N ILE A 85 8.34 -16.61 -27.14
CA ILE A 85 6.92 -16.80 -27.47
C ILE A 85 6.88 -17.65 -28.73
N SER A 86 6.28 -18.83 -28.59
CA SER A 86 5.89 -19.66 -29.72
C SER A 86 4.45 -19.30 -30.06
N PRO A 87 4.17 -18.66 -31.22
CA PRO A 87 2.80 -18.46 -31.63
C PRO A 87 2.09 -19.81 -31.70
N THR A 88 0.89 -19.89 -31.13
CA THR A 88 0.07 -21.09 -31.25
C THR A 88 -0.32 -21.24 -32.72
N PRO A 89 0.07 -22.33 -33.40
CA PRO A 89 -0.33 -22.55 -34.79
C PRO A 89 -1.86 -22.56 -34.89
N PRO A 90 -2.46 -22.03 -35.96
CA PRO A 90 -3.89 -22.14 -36.18
C PRO A 90 -4.30 -23.61 -36.20
N ALA A 91 -5.47 -23.91 -35.64
CA ALA A 91 -6.01 -25.27 -35.60
C ALA A 91 -6.03 -25.88 -37.01
N GLY A 92 -5.36 -27.02 -37.19
CA GLY A 92 -5.27 -27.72 -38.48
C GLY A 92 -4.02 -27.42 -39.32
N SER A 93 -3.16 -26.48 -38.90
CA SER A 93 -1.82 -26.41 -39.50
C SER A 93 -0.96 -27.58 -38.99
N GLY A 94 -0.34 -28.32 -39.91
CA GLY A 94 0.55 -29.44 -39.57
C GLY A 94 1.78 -28.99 -38.76
N PRO A 95 2.69 -29.92 -38.41
CA PRO A 95 3.92 -29.61 -37.65
C PRO A 95 4.85 -28.72 -38.48
N THR A 96 4.55 -27.42 -38.51
CA THR A 96 5.38 -26.40 -39.13
C THR A 96 6.35 -25.89 -38.09
N SER A 97 7.58 -25.58 -38.50
CA SER A 97 8.56 -24.92 -37.65
C SER A 97 8.01 -23.56 -37.23
N VAL A 98 7.51 -23.48 -36.01
CA VAL A 98 7.01 -22.23 -35.45
C VAL A 98 8.21 -21.32 -35.18
N ASN A 99 8.30 -20.20 -35.88
CA ASN A 99 9.36 -19.21 -35.64
C ASN A 99 9.20 -18.63 -34.24
N SER A 100 9.97 -19.15 -33.28
CA SER A 100 10.03 -18.60 -31.93
C SER A 100 10.74 -17.25 -31.99
N LYS A 101 10.03 -16.16 -31.67
CA LYS A 101 10.63 -14.83 -31.59
C LYS A 101 11.05 -14.56 -30.14
N GLN A 102 12.30 -14.17 -29.94
CA GLN A 102 12.77 -13.73 -28.64
C GLN A 102 12.32 -12.28 -28.40
N ILE A 103 11.62 -12.06 -27.29
CA ILE A 103 11.07 -10.76 -26.95
C ILE A 103 11.76 -10.22 -25.70
N ARG A 104 12.23 -8.95 -25.76
CA ARG A 104 12.73 -8.24 -24.58
C ARG A 104 11.57 -7.61 -23.84
N CYS A 105 11.46 -7.90 -22.54
CA CYS A 105 10.54 -7.21 -21.65
C CYS A 105 11.26 -6.72 -20.40
N SER A 106 10.78 -5.61 -19.86
CA SER A 106 11.19 -5.16 -18.53
C SER A 106 10.30 -5.84 -17.50
N VAL A 107 10.89 -6.42 -16.47
CA VAL A 107 10.16 -7.16 -15.42
C VAL A 107 10.42 -6.50 -14.07
N LEU A 108 9.34 -6.09 -13.41
CA LEU A 108 9.36 -5.60 -12.04
C LEU A 108 8.62 -6.61 -11.16
N VAL A 109 9.34 -7.27 -10.24
CA VAL A 109 8.76 -8.19 -9.26
C VAL A 109 8.74 -7.50 -7.90
N VAL A 110 7.55 -7.25 -7.38
CA VAL A 110 7.33 -6.66 -6.05
C VAL A 110 6.74 -7.73 -5.14
N PRO A 111 7.48 -8.22 -4.14
CA PRO A 111 6.92 -9.09 -3.12
C PRO A 111 5.71 -8.42 -2.44
N ALA A 112 4.58 -9.12 -2.34
CA ALA A 112 3.32 -8.57 -1.82
C ALA A 112 3.42 -8.14 -0.34
N TYR A 113 4.39 -8.68 0.40
CA TYR A 113 4.64 -8.26 1.77
C TYR A 113 5.32 -6.88 1.86
N LEU A 114 5.97 -6.37 0.81
CA LEU A 114 6.59 -5.04 0.84
C LEU A 114 5.58 -3.90 0.98
N PRO A 115 4.53 -3.78 0.14
CA PRO A 115 3.52 -2.74 0.34
C PRO A 115 2.81 -2.90 1.68
N LEU A 116 2.58 -4.14 2.14
CA LEU A 116 2.07 -4.41 3.48
C LEU A 116 3.01 -3.86 4.57
N LEU A 117 4.32 -4.14 4.49
CA LEU A 117 5.32 -3.62 5.41
C LEU A 117 5.38 -2.09 5.38
N ILE A 118 5.31 -1.46 4.21
CA ILE A 118 5.30 0.00 4.09
C ILE A 118 4.09 0.59 4.83
N VAL A 119 2.91 0.00 4.66
CA VAL A 119 1.69 0.47 5.35
C VAL A 119 1.76 0.20 6.85
N VAL A 120 2.18 -1.00 7.28
CA VAL A 120 2.26 -1.38 8.69
C VAL A 120 3.35 -0.61 9.42
N CYS A 121 4.57 -0.57 8.89
CA CYS A 121 5.69 0.14 9.48
C CYS A 121 5.50 1.66 9.39
N GLY A 122 5.04 2.18 8.25
CA GLY A 122 4.76 3.61 8.07
C GLY A 122 3.64 4.10 8.99
N GLY A 123 2.52 3.38 9.03
CA GLY A 123 1.41 3.67 9.94
C GLY A 123 1.79 3.53 11.42
N GLY A 124 2.56 2.49 11.76
CA GLY A 124 3.08 2.25 13.11
C GLY A 124 4.04 3.35 13.56
N ALA A 125 4.98 3.74 12.71
CA ALA A 125 5.93 4.81 12.98
C ALA A 125 5.22 6.16 13.14
N TRP A 126 4.30 6.50 12.22
CA TRP A 126 3.51 7.72 12.32
C TRP A 126 2.68 7.77 13.61
N TRP A 127 2.02 6.67 13.95
CA TRP A 127 1.25 6.57 15.20
C TRP A 127 2.15 6.70 16.43
N TRP A 128 3.32 6.07 16.44
CA TRP A 128 4.29 6.16 17.52
C TRP A 128 4.82 7.59 17.70
N LEU A 129 5.18 8.27 16.61
CA LEU A 129 5.61 9.66 16.63
C LEU A 129 4.51 10.58 17.17
N ARG A 130 3.26 10.40 16.73
CA ARG A 130 2.11 11.16 17.22
C ARG A 130 1.83 10.90 18.71
N ARG A 131 2.07 9.69 19.18
CA ARG A 131 1.93 9.34 20.61
C ARG A 131 3.09 9.88 21.43
N ARG A 132 4.30 9.89 20.89
CA ARG A 132 5.50 10.44 21.56
C ARG A 132 5.47 11.97 21.66
N SER A 133 4.81 12.64 20.72
CA SER A 133 4.50 14.08 20.82
C SER A 133 3.63 14.41 22.04
N ARG A 134 2.84 13.44 22.54
CA ARG A 134 2.17 13.55 23.85
C ARG A 134 3.12 13.18 24.99
N ARG A 135 4.22 13.91 25.14
CA ARG A 135 5.10 13.74 26.30
C ARG A 135 4.28 14.03 27.57
N PRO A 136 4.20 13.08 28.52
CA PRO A 136 3.48 13.32 29.77
C PRO A 136 4.09 14.53 30.46
N GLY A 137 3.24 15.46 30.88
CA GLY A 137 3.65 16.72 31.48
C GLY A 137 3.47 17.96 30.60
N HIS A 138 3.15 17.85 29.31
CA HIS A 138 2.82 19.04 28.50
C HIS A 138 1.30 19.23 28.35
N CYS A 139 0.84 20.48 28.28
CA CYS A 139 -0.56 20.81 28.05
C CYS A 139 -1.04 20.28 26.69
N ARG A 140 -2.21 19.63 26.65
CA ARG A 140 -2.75 19.02 25.41
C ARG A 140 -3.23 20.03 24.37
N SER A 141 -3.45 21.28 24.77
CA SER A 141 -3.97 22.35 23.90
C SER A 141 -2.86 23.24 23.36
N CYS A 142 -1.97 23.78 24.21
CA CYS A 142 -0.88 24.65 23.77
C CYS A 142 0.52 24.02 23.75
N GLY A 143 0.72 22.83 24.33
CA GLY A 143 2.04 22.20 24.42
C GLY A 143 2.95 22.70 25.54
N TYR A 144 2.50 23.62 26.41
CA TYR A 144 3.31 24.17 27.51
C TYR A 144 3.71 23.10 28.55
N ASP A 145 4.94 23.13 29.08
CA ASP A 145 5.40 22.18 30.10
C ASP A 145 4.78 22.49 31.48
N ARG A 146 3.98 21.56 32.00
CA ARG A 146 3.32 21.62 33.31
C ARG A 146 4.11 20.89 34.40
N ARG A 147 5.32 20.39 34.12
CA ARG A 147 6.10 19.58 35.08
C ARG A 147 6.57 20.32 36.35
N GLY A 148 6.32 21.62 36.49
CA GLY A 148 6.61 22.38 37.72
C GLY A 148 5.44 23.21 38.24
N LEU A 149 4.26 23.15 37.60
CA LEU A 149 3.11 24.00 37.99
C LEU A 149 2.03 23.16 38.70
N PRO A 150 1.75 23.42 39.99
CA PRO A 150 0.54 22.92 40.61
C PRO A 150 -0.66 23.67 40.02
N GLY A 151 -1.57 22.95 39.33
CA GLY A 151 -2.82 23.54 38.81
C GLY A 151 -2.96 23.60 37.28
N ARG A 152 -3.88 24.45 36.78
CA ARG A 152 -4.25 24.57 35.36
C ARG A 152 -3.13 25.24 34.53
N CYS A 153 -3.14 25.02 33.21
CA CYS A 153 -2.18 25.67 32.30
C CYS A 153 -2.45 27.20 32.26
N PRO A 154 -1.45 28.07 32.36
CA PRO A 154 -1.65 29.53 32.33
C PRO A 154 -2.26 30.00 31.00
N GLU A 155 -1.81 29.44 29.88
CA GLU A 155 -2.31 29.76 28.53
C GLU A 155 -3.75 29.26 28.31
N CYS A 156 -4.00 27.96 28.54
CA CYS A 156 -5.30 27.35 28.20
C CYS A 156 -6.35 27.46 29.31
N GLY A 157 -5.92 27.73 30.54
CA GLY A 157 -6.79 27.90 31.71
C GLY A 157 -7.01 29.37 32.09
N GLY A 158 -6.26 30.29 31.49
CA GLY A 158 -6.30 31.73 31.79
C GLY A 158 -7.52 32.48 31.27
N GLU A 159 -8.17 32.00 30.20
CA GLU A 159 -9.36 32.69 29.65
C GLU A 159 -10.53 32.77 30.63
N GLY A 160 -10.65 31.79 31.54
CA GLY A 160 -11.62 31.87 32.64
C GLY A 160 -11.22 32.84 33.75
N ALA A 161 -9.92 32.99 34.00
CA ALA A 161 -9.41 33.89 35.03
C ALA A 161 -9.55 35.36 34.62
N TRP A 162 -9.25 35.70 33.36
CA TRP A 162 -9.42 37.07 32.88
C TRP A 162 -10.89 37.49 32.81
N ARG A 163 -11.79 36.57 32.43
CA ARG A 163 -13.24 36.81 32.48
C ARG A 163 -13.76 37.03 33.90
N ALA A 164 -13.24 36.29 34.89
CA ALA A 164 -13.60 36.50 36.29
C ALA A 164 -13.10 37.85 36.83
N ILE A 165 -11.87 38.25 36.46
CA ILE A 165 -11.32 39.56 36.82
C ILE A 165 -12.14 40.69 36.15
N LEU A 166 -12.44 40.58 34.85
CA LEU A 166 -13.26 41.56 34.15
C LEU A 166 -14.70 41.64 34.70
N ALA A 167 -15.30 40.51 35.07
CA ALA A 167 -16.61 40.49 35.72
C ALA A 167 -16.58 41.15 37.12
N ALA A 168 -15.52 40.92 37.90
CA ALA A 168 -15.36 41.57 39.20
C ALA A 168 -15.15 43.09 39.08
N VAL A 169 -14.34 43.54 38.11
CA VAL A 169 -14.15 44.98 37.83
C VAL A 169 -15.44 45.63 37.33
N ALA A 170 -16.22 44.95 36.48
CA ALA A 170 -17.51 45.46 36.01
C ALA A 170 -18.56 45.59 37.13
N HIS A 171 -18.51 44.76 38.17
CA HIS A 171 -19.40 44.87 39.34
C HIS A 171 -18.99 45.96 40.34
N CYS A 172 -17.72 46.31 40.45
CA CYS A 172 -17.27 47.38 41.35
C CYS A 172 -17.36 48.80 40.75
N GLY A 173 -17.69 48.95 39.46
CA GLY A 173 -17.73 50.25 38.77
C GLY A 173 -19.05 51.04 38.85
N CYS A 174 -20.06 50.56 39.57
CA CYS A 174 -21.32 51.28 39.78
C CYS A 174 -21.53 51.53 41.29
N ALA A 175 -20.88 52.56 41.83
CA ALA A 175 -21.24 53.19 43.08
C ALA A 175 -20.81 54.66 43.05
#